data_AF-A0A090I6B6-F1
#
_entry.id   AF-A0A090I6B6-F1
#
_cell.length_a   1.000
_cell.length_b   1.000
_cell.length_c   1.000
_cell.angle_alpha   90.00
_cell.angle_beta   90.00
_cell.angle_gamma   90.00
#
_symmetry.space_group_name_H-M   'P 1'
#
loop_
_entity.id
_entity.type
_entity.pdbx_description
1 polymer ?
#
loop_
_entity_poly.entity_id
_entity_poly.type
_entity_poly.pdbx_seq_one_letter_code
_entity_poly.pdbx_strand_id
1 'polypeptide(L)'
;METTYSWETGGKGGTSRLLVGGIHGQEGSSTIKVIEVAKDISVPEGRWALYNFPPSPYLSTLDPLYYLSLAGSKLVSIIQENKPDIFLELHCYHPDSYFKLTKGDRKDFFGVPGLVELENGVLMGSVSPLIRSVFFALNDFPFVLEIPCNPSKEALKSCQRIMEIIASSSNRREILQKLGQIYPRQVQQLDDYFKEYTENFHPAFVEIKKRAMETDLKSYQDLDKLITEVVKQEDYDLNLRQIKQLEGAFLIFKEYSSFWCCKTAQI
;
A
#
# COMPACT_ATOMS: atom_id res chain seq x y z
N MET A 1 5.08 19.75 18.58
CA MET A 1 4.52 18.69 17.74
C MET A 1 5.68 17.81 17.33
N GLU A 2 5.58 16.50 17.54
CA GLU A 2 6.58 15.57 16.99
C GLU A 2 6.54 15.67 15.47
N THR A 3 7.72 15.81 14.86
CA THR A 3 7.85 15.90 13.41
C THR A 3 8.00 14.51 12.82
N THR A 4 7.51 14.33 11.58
CA THR A 4 7.79 13.12 10.81
C THR A 4 9.30 12.94 10.72
N TYR A 5 9.79 11.80 11.17
CA TYR A 5 11.15 11.39 10.92
C TYR A 5 11.30 11.09 9.44
N SER A 6 12.38 11.57 8.84
CA SER A 6 12.71 11.29 7.46
C SER A 6 14.21 11.07 7.32
N TRP A 7 14.59 10.07 6.55
CA TRP A 7 15.97 9.81 6.19
C TRP A 7 16.05 9.35 4.75
N GLU A 8 17.15 9.69 4.08
CA GLU A 8 17.36 9.32 2.69
C GLU A 8 18.82 8.95 2.45
N THR A 9 19.02 7.90 1.67
CA THR A 9 20.31 7.52 1.10
C THR A 9 20.11 7.03 -0.33
N GLY A 10 21.21 6.81 -1.05
CA GLY A 10 21.16 6.22 -2.37
C GLY A 10 22.41 6.42 -3.19
N GLY A 11 22.43 5.80 -4.36
CA GLY A 11 23.43 5.96 -5.39
C GLY A 11 22.96 6.87 -6.52
N LYS A 12 23.73 6.93 -7.61
CA LYS A 12 23.32 7.66 -8.82
C LYS A 12 22.37 6.82 -9.67
N GLY A 13 21.33 7.45 -10.23
CA GLY A 13 20.35 6.79 -11.10
C GLY A 13 19.64 5.64 -10.39
N GLY A 14 18.88 4.82 -11.14
CA GLY A 14 18.28 3.58 -10.62
C GLY A 14 16.92 3.76 -9.93
N THR A 15 16.51 2.73 -9.22
CA THR A 15 15.16 2.54 -8.68
C THR A 15 14.88 3.41 -7.44
N SER A 16 13.77 4.14 -7.45
CA SER A 16 13.28 4.90 -6.30
C SER A 16 12.48 3.98 -5.37
N ARG A 17 12.90 3.89 -4.10
CA ARG A 17 12.28 3.04 -3.08
C ARG A 17 11.82 3.93 -1.92
N LEU A 18 10.53 3.87 -1.62
CA LEU A 18 9.91 4.63 -0.55
C LEU A 18 9.37 3.68 0.52
N LEU A 19 9.74 3.96 1.76
CA LEU A 19 9.23 3.26 2.92
C LEU A 19 8.63 4.22 3.92
N VAL A 20 7.42 3.91 4.37
CA VAL A 20 6.69 4.77 5.29
C VAL A 20 6.11 3.95 6.42
N GLY A 21 6.46 4.29 7.66
CA GLY A 21 5.89 3.73 8.88
C GLY A 21 5.12 4.75 9.71
N GLY A 22 4.42 4.27 10.73
CA GLY A 22 3.70 5.09 11.70
C GLY A 22 2.46 5.76 11.14
N ILE A 23 1.87 5.19 10.09
CA ILE A 23 0.86 5.88 9.28
C ILE A 23 -0.46 6.13 10.01
N HIS A 24 -0.71 5.43 11.11
CA HIS A 24 -1.85 5.67 11.99
C HIS A 24 -1.62 5.21 13.43
N GLY A 25 -2.42 5.74 14.36
CA GLY A 25 -2.40 5.34 15.75
C GLY A 25 -1.07 5.66 16.43
N GLN A 26 -0.55 4.67 17.17
CA GLN A 26 0.72 4.77 17.91
C GLN A 26 1.82 3.91 17.27
N GLU A 27 1.60 3.41 16.06
CA GLU A 27 2.44 2.41 15.40
C GLU A 27 3.85 2.92 15.12
N GLY A 28 4.02 4.25 15.00
CA GLY A 28 5.30 4.92 14.79
C GLY A 28 6.36 4.53 15.81
N SER A 29 5.96 4.23 17.05
CA SER A 29 6.86 3.78 18.13
C SER A 29 7.47 2.38 17.89
N SER A 30 6.81 1.54 17.08
CA SER A 30 7.29 0.22 16.71
C SER A 30 7.97 0.23 15.35
N THR A 31 7.38 0.88 14.34
CA THR A 31 7.91 0.93 12.97
C THR A 31 9.24 1.69 12.89
N ILE A 32 9.50 2.65 13.78
CA ILE A 32 10.80 3.33 13.85
C ILE A 32 11.96 2.34 14.08
N LYS A 33 11.73 1.25 14.81
CA LYS A 33 12.77 0.23 15.07
C LYS A 33 13.16 -0.51 13.79
N VAL A 34 12.21 -0.73 12.88
CA VAL A 34 12.46 -1.31 11.55
C VAL A 34 13.16 -0.28 10.65
N ILE A 35 12.75 0.99 10.71
CA ILE A 35 13.36 2.08 9.94
C ILE A 35 14.83 2.29 10.32
N GLU A 36 15.18 2.24 11.60
CA GLU A 36 16.58 2.35 12.02
C GLU A 36 17.43 1.18 11.51
N VAL A 37 16.89 -0.04 11.45
CA VAL A 37 17.58 -1.18 10.82
C VAL A 37 17.72 -0.96 9.30
N ALA A 38 16.69 -0.40 8.67
CA ALA A 38 16.68 -0.12 7.23
C ALA A 38 17.67 0.98 6.81
N LYS A 39 18.07 1.84 7.74
CA LYS A 39 19.00 2.94 7.52
C LYS A 39 20.42 2.47 7.22
N ASP A 40 20.83 1.36 7.81
CA ASP A 40 22.19 0.83 7.65
C ASP A 40 22.34 -0.05 6.40
N ILE A 41 21.27 -0.24 5.62
CA ILE A 41 21.28 -1.05 4.40
C ILE A 41 21.96 -0.29 3.26
N SER A 42 22.90 -0.96 2.59
CA SER A 42 23.58 -0.40 1.42
C SER A 42 22.66 -0.36 0.20
N VAL A 43 22.57 0.81 -0.43
CA VAL A 43 21.80 1.05 -1.65
C VAL A 43 22.76 1.64 -2.69
N PRO A 44 23.48 0.79 -3.46
CA PRO A 44 24.52 1.26 -4.37
C PRO A 44 23.95 2.01 -5.60
N GLU A 45 22.70 1.72 -5.95
CA GLU A 45 21.97 2.36 -7.05
C GLU A 45 20.52 2.65 -6.62
N GLY A 46 19.98 3.75 -7.10
CA GLY A 46 18.64 4.20 -6.78
C GLY A 46 18.58 5.09 -5.56
N ARG A 47 17.35 5.40 -5.16
CA ARG A 47 17.01 6.18 -3.98
C ARG A 47 16.34 5.28 -2.94
N TRP A 48 16.62 5.54 -1.67
CA TRP A 48 16.03 4.87 -0.53
C TRP A 48 15.58 5.90 0.49
N ALA A 49 14.29 6.21 0.46
CA ALA A 49 13.65 7.20 1.31
C ALA A 49 12.85 6.50 2.40
N LEU A 50 13.14 6.84 3.65
CA LEU A 50 12.52 6.30 4.85
C LEU A 50 11.76 7.40 5.57
N TYR A 51 10.49 7.16 5.90
CA TYR A 51 9.66 8.08 6.67
C TYR A 51 9.01 7.35 7.84
N ASN A 52 8.93 8.00 9.00
CA ASN A 52 8.13 7.53 10.12
C ASN A 52 7.25 8.66 10.64
N PHE A 53 5.94 8.42 10.64
CA PHE A 53 4.97 9.42 11.06
C PHE A 53 4.85 9.45 12.59
N PRO A 54 4.63 10.63 13.17
CA PRO A 54 4.34 10.74 14.60
C PRO A 54 2.94 10.16 14.89
N PRO A 55 2.62 9.91 16.16
CA PRO A 55 1.29 9.45 16.56
C PRO A 55 0.15 10.28 15.99
N SER A 56 -0.92 9.61 15.57
CA SER A 56 -2.15 10.21 15.08
C SER A 56 -3.37 9.47 15.60
N PRO A 57 -4.59 10.05 15.51
CA PRO A 57 -5.81 9.27 15.67
C PRO A 57 -5.80 8.04 14.76
N TYR A 58 -6.33 6.94 15.26
CA TYR A 58 -6.45 5.71 14.49
C TYR A 58 -7.62 5.83 13.51
N LEU A 59 -7.32 5.68 12.22
CA LEU A 59 -8.28 5.51 11.13
C LEU A 59 -7.76 4.39 10.23
N SER A 60 -8.64 3.50 9.78
CA SER A 60 -8.23 2.38 8.93
C SER A 60 -7.80 2.89 7.55
N THR A 61 -6.71 2.35 7.00
CA THR A 61 -6.31 2.60 5.59
C THR A 61 -7.26 2.00 4.57
N LEU A 62 -8.23 1.17 4.99
CA LEU A 62 -9.33 0.71 4.14
C LEU A 62 -10.52 1.68 4.15
N ASP A 63 -10.51 2.72 4.99
CA ASP A 63 -11.51 3.77 5.00
C ASP A 63 -11.00 4.97 4.18
N PRO A 64 -11.72 5.42 3.13
CA PRO A 64 -11.29 6.56 2.33
C PRO A 64 -11.08 7.85 3.15
N LEU A 65 -11.77 8.01 4.29
CA LEU A 65 -11.58 9.17 5.18
C LEU A 65 -10.16 9.25 5.75
N TYR A 66 -9.44 8.13 5.85
CA TYR A 66 -8.03 8.16 6.23
C TYR A 66 -7.23 9.03 5.27
N TYR A 67 -7.38 8.82 3.96
CA TYR A 67 -6.65 9.56 2.92
C TYR A 67 -7.13 11.00 2.74
N LEU A 68 -8.28 11.37 3.31
CA LEU A 68 -8.76 12.75 3.39
C LEU A 68 -8.37 13.45 4.70
N SER A 69 -7.79 12.71 5.66
CA SER A 69 -7.28 13.27 6.91
C SER A 69 -5.93 13.96 6.71
N LEU A 70 -5.46 14.68 7.74
CA LEU A 70 -4.12 15.29 7.73
C LEU A 70 -3.00 14.24 7.60
N ALA A 71 -3.15 13.08 8.26
CA ALA A 71 -2.15 12.01 8.19
C ALA A 71 -2.12 11.38 6.79
N GLY A 72 -3.29 10.99 6.27
CA GLY A 72 -3.36 10.36 4.94
C GLY A 72 -3.00 11.30 3.80
N SER A 73 -3.39 12.58 3.85
CA SER A 73 -2.97 13.57 2.84
C SER A 73 -1.47 13.81 2.83
N LYS A 74 -0.83 13.75 4.00
CA LYS A 74 0.64 13.79 4.09
C LYS A 74 1.27 12.55 3.47
N LEU A 75 0.73 11.36 3.72
CA LEU A 75 1.20 10.12 3.08
C LEU A 75 1.09 10.22 1.55
N VAL A 76 -0.07 10.64 1.04
CA VAL A 76 -0.29 10.82 -0.39
C VAL A 76 0.68 11.83 -0.98
N SER A 77 0.92 12.97 -0.31
CA SER A 77 1.90 13.96 -0.76
C SER A 77 3.30 13.36 -0.88
N ILE A 78 3.75 12.58 0.10
CA ILE A 78 5.06 11.91 0.05
C ILE A 78 5.12 10.91 -1.10
N ILE A 79 4.08 10.10 -1.34
CA ILE A 79 4.01 9.17 -2.48
C ILE A 79 4.13 9.95 -3.80
N GLN A 80 3.37 11.03 -3.97
CA GLN A 80 3.36 11.83 -5.19
C GLN A 80 4.66 12.60 -5.44
N GLU A 81 5.32 13.08 -4.37
CA GLU A 81 6.62 13.76 -4.44
C GLU A 81 7.75 12.79 -4.79
N ASN A 82 7.73 11.59 -4.21
CA ASN A 82 8.79 10.59 -4.39
C ASN A 82 8.63 9.75 -5.67
N LYS A 83 7.39 9.58 -6.17
CA LYS A 83 7.03 8.72 -7.31
C LYS A 83 7.80 7.39 -7.28
N PRO A 84 7.66 6.59 -6.22
CA PRO A 84 8.50 5.42 -6.03
C PRO A 84 8.17 4.31 -7.03
N ASP A 85 9.21 3.61 -7.50
CA ASP A 85 9.06 2.35 -8.24
C ASP A 85 8.68 1.20 -7.30
N ILE A 86 9.13 1.29 -6.05
CA ILE A 86 8.90 0.31 -4.99
C ILE A 86 8.41 1.06 -3.74
N PHE A 87 7.22 0.68 -3.25
CA PHE A 87 6.60 1.28 -2.07
C PHE A 87 6.35 0.20 -0.99
N LEU A 88 6.86 0.44 0.22
CA LEU A 88 6.59 -0.40 1.38
C LEU A 88 5.97 0.41 2.52
N GLU A 89 4.78 0.00 2.92
CA GLU A 89 4.03 0.57 4.04
C GLU A 89 4.25 -0.30 5.28
N LEU A 90 4.79 0.29 6.36
CA LEU A 90 5.08 -0.41 7.61
C LEU A 90 3.96 -0.18 8.62
N HIS A 91 3.48 -1.28 9.19
CA HIS A 91 2.47 -1.30 10.24
C HIS A 91 2.93 -2.09 11.44
N CYS A 92 2.27 -1.92 12.58
CA CYS A 92 2.38 -2.88 13.68
C CYS A 92 1.04 -3.41 14.17
N TYR A 93 1.04 -4.65 14.65
CA TYR A 93 -0.14 -5.30 15.20
C TYR A 93 0.10 -5.83 16.61
N HIS A 94 -0.95 -5.81 17.44
CA HIS A 94 -0.94 -6.54 18.71
C HIS A 94 -1.16 -8.04 18.48
N PRO A 95 -0.53 -8.95 19.24
CA PRO A 95 -0.63 -10.40 19.03
C PRO A 95 -2.07 -10.93 18.85
N ASP A 96 -3.04 -10.39 19.59
CA ASP A 96 -4.45 -10.78 19.50
C ASP A 96 -5.09 -10.47 18.12
N SER A 97 -4.49 -9.57 17.35
CA SER A 97 -4.91 -9.23 15.99
C SER A 97 -4.34 -10.16 14.93
N TYR A 98 -3.35 -11.01 15.25
CA TYR A 98 -2.68 -11.88 14.28
C TYR A 98 -3.69 -12.71 13.46
N PHE A 99 -4.57 -13.43 14.15
CA PHE A 99 -5.56 -14.28 13.47
C PHE A 99 -6.52 -13.46 12.60
N LYS A 100 -6.88 -12.26 13.04
CA LYS A 100 -7.74 -11.36 12.25
C LYS A 100 -7.03 -10.85 11.00
N LEU A 101 -5.70 -10.72 11.01
CA LEU A 101 -4.90 -10.24 9.89
C LEU A 101 -4.59 -11.34 8.87
N THR A 102 -4.51 -12.59 9.29
CA THR A 102 -4.10 -13.71 8.42
C THR A 102 -5.24 -14.61 7.95
N LYS A 103 -6.46 -14.44 8.49
CA LYS A 103 -7.62 -15.29 8.15
C LYS A 103 -7.98 -15.22 6.65
N GLY A 104 -8.30 -16.38 6.06
CA GLY A 104 -8.68 -16.48 4.65
C GLY A 104 -10.01 -15.80 4.29
N ASP A 105 -10.95 -15.70 5.23
CA ASP A 105 -12.25 -15.05 5.03
C ASP A 105 -12.21 -13.52 5.14
N ARG A 106 -11.02 -12.91 5.31
CA ARG A 106 -10.88 -11.44 5.33
C ARG A 106 -11.43 -10.79 4.07
N LYS A 107 -11.37 -11.47 2.92
CA LYS A 107 -11.96 -10.97 1.66
C LYS A 107 -13.46 -10.72 1.83
N ASP A 108 -14.16 -11.58 2.56
CA ASP A 108 -15.62 -11.48 2.76
C ASP A 108 -15.97 -10.36 3.77
N PHE A 109 -15.18 -10.23 4.83
CA PHE A 109 -15.45 -9.28 5.91
C PHE A 109 -14.90 -7.88 5.67
N PHE A 110 -13.75 -7.76 5.01
CA PHE A 110 -13.02 -6.50 4.83
C PHE A 110 -12.81 -6.12 3.36
N GLY A 111 -13.21 -6.98 2.43
CA GLY A 111 -12.96 -6.74 1.01
C GLY A 111 -11.48 -6.75 0.66
N VAL A 112 -10.62 -7.41 1.44
CA VAL A 112 -9.17 -7.58 1.15
C VAL A 112 -8.68 -8.95 1.61
N PRO A 113 -7.69 -9.56 0.95
CA PRO A 113 -7.13 -10.84 1.39
C PRO A 113 -6.48 -10.79 2.78
N GLY A 114 -6.21 -11.97 3.33
CA GLY A 114 -5.32 -12.14 4.49
C GLY A 114 -3.90 -11.66 4.18
N LEU A 115 -3.19 -11.21 5.21
CA LEU A 115 -1.74 -11.07 5.15
C LEU A 115 -1.09 -12.46 5.27
N VAL A 116 0.06 -12.64 4.62
CA VAL A 116 0.83 -13.88 4.61
C VAL A 116 1.99 -13.76 5.59
N GLU A 117 2.09 -14.66 6.57
CA GLU A 117 3.26 -14.69 7.46
C GLU A 117 4.47 -15.24 6.72
N LEU A 118 5.55 -14.44 6.70
CA LEU A 118 6.84 -14.86 6.17
C LEU A 118 7.60 -15.69 7.20
N GLU A 119 7.91 -15.08 8.35
CA GLU A 119 8.52 -15.73 9.52
C GLU A 119 8.47 -14.79 10.74
N ASN A 120 8.61 -15.33 11.95
CA ASN A 120 8.76 -14.58 13.21
C ASN A 120 7.66 -13.51 13.44
N GLY A 121 6.43 -13.77 13.00
CA GLY A 121 5.32 -12.83 13.07
C GLY A 121 5.37 -11.68 12.06
N VAL A 122 6.34 -11.66 11.14
CA VAL A 122 6.37 -10.64 10.09
C VAL A 122 5.41 -11.04 8.96
N LEU A 123 4.37 -10.24 8.77
CA LEU A 123 3.34 -10.46 7.77
C LEU A 123 3.55 -9.56 6.55
N MET A 124 3.16 -10.04 5.38
CA MET A 124 3.27 -9.31 4.13
C MET A 124 1.97 -9.38 3.34
N GLY A 125 1.65 -8.31 2.63
CA GLY A 125 0.49 -8.26 1.73
C GLY A 125 0.53 -7.02 0.84
N SER A 126 -0.53 -6.81 0.06
CA SER A 126 -0.70 -5.56 -0.68
C SER A 126 -1.11 -4.43 0.26
N VAL A 127 -0.73 -3.19 -0.07
CA VAL A 127 -1.36 -2.01 0.54
C VAL A 127 -2.85 -1.93 0.21
N SER A 128 -3.54 -1.03 0.90
CA SER A 128 -4.95 -0.72 0.67
C SER A 128 -5.28 -0.59 -0.83
N PRO A 129 -6.36 -1.24 -1.32
CA PRO A 129 -6.77 -1.15 -2.72
C PRO A 129 -7.04 0.29 -3.18
N LEU A 130 -7.40 1.14 -2.21
CA LEU A 130 -7.73 2.55 -2.41
C LEU A 130 -6.55 3.34 -2.97
N ILE A 131 -5.36 3.22 -2.39
CA ILE A 131 -4.16 3.89 -2.91
C ILE A 131 -3.45 3.06 -3.96
N ARG A 132 -3.53 1.72 -3.86
CA ARG A 132 -2.93 0.81 -4.83
C ARG A 132 -3.36 1.16 -6.24
N SER A 133 -4.66 1.30 -6.47
CA SER A 133 -5.19 1.49 -7.82
C SER A 133 -5.14 2.94 -8.28
N VAL A 134 -5.08 3.89 -7.35
CA VAL A 134 -5.04 5.32 -7.66
C VAL A 134 -3.63 5.78 -8.03
N PHE A 135 -2.60 5.32 -7.32
CA PHE A 135 -1.24 5.87 -7.44
C PHE A 135 -0.21 4.94 -8.06
N PHE A 136 -0.52 3.64 -8.20
CA PHE A 136 0.42 2.63 -8.70
C PHE A 136 -0.16 1.88 -9.89
N ALA A 137 0.70 1.46 -10.81
CA ALA A 137 0.33 0.56 -11.88
C ALA A 137 0.06 -0.85 -11.35
N LEU A 138 -0.66 -1.64 -12.14
CA LEU A 138 -1.04 -3.02 -11.80
C LEU A 138 0.16 -3.86 -11.28
N ASN A 139 1.28 -3.78 -11.98
CA ASN A 139 2.48 -4.59 -11.72
C ASN A 139 3.54 -3.91 -10.85
N ASP A 140 3.24 -2.74 -10.27
CA ASP A 140 4.13 -2.10 -9.31
C ASP A 140 4.15 -2.89 -7.99
N PHE A 141 5.07 -2.51 -7.10
CA PHE A 141 5.25 -3.11 -5.77
C PHE A 141 4.80 -2.17 -4.64
N PRO A 142 3.49 -1.97 -4.41
CA PRO A 142 3.00 -1.33 -3.20
C PRO A 142 2.56 -2.41 -2.19
N PHE A 143 3.44 -2.73 -1.24
CA PHE A 143 3.21 -3.78 -0.25
C PHE A 143 3.16 -3.22 1.17
N VAL A 144 2.46 -3.93 2.05
CA VAL A 144 2.54 -3.77 3.50
C VAL A 144 3.53 -4.78 4.07
N LEU A 145 4.30 -4.34 5.06
CA LEU A 145 4.96 -5.21 6.03
C LEU A 145 4.39 -4.92 7.43
N GLU A 146 3.68 -5.89 7.98
CA GLU A 146 3.04 -5.78 9.30
C GLU A 146 3.87 -6.57 10.32
N ILE A 147 4.29 -5.91 11.41
CA ILE A 147 5.16 -6.51 12.42
C ILE A 147 4.47 -6.55 13.79
N PRO A 148 4.86 -7.45 14.71
CA PRO A 148 4.38 -7.35 16.08
C PRO A 148 4.77 -5.99 16.69
N CYS A 149 3.82 -5.29 17.30
CA CYS A 149 4.14 -4.07 18.05
C CYS A 149 5.16 -4.43 19.16
N ASN A 150 6.18 -3.59 19.34
CA ASN A 150 7.40 -3.94 20.06
C ASN A 150 8.08 -5.22 19.52
N PRO A 151 8.55 -5.20 18.26
CA PRO A 151 9.10 -6.37 17.60
C PRO A 151 10.30 -6.95 18.36
N SER A 152 10.41 -8.28 18.37
CA SER A 152 11.57 -8.99 18.92
C SER A 152 12.80 -8.79 18.03
N LYS A 153 13.98 -9.21 18.52
CA LYS A 153 15.21 -9.17 17.72
C LYS A 153 15.10 -10.07 16.48
N GLU A 154 14.40 -11.19 16.59
CA GLU A 154 14.17 -12.14 15.50
C GLU A 154 13.24 -11.55 14.44
N ALA A 155 12.16 -10.87 14.84
CA ALA A 155 11.31 -10.14 13.92
C ALA A 155 12.07 -9.02 13.20
N LEU A 156 12.92 -8.26 13.92
CA LEU A 156 13.76 -7.22 13.32
C LEU A 156 14.78 -7.78 12.31
N LYS A 157 15.40 -8.93 12.60
CA LYS A 157 16.28 -9.62 11.64
C LYS A 157 15.52 -10.06 10.38
N SER A 158 14.29 -10.53 10.56
CA SER A 158 13.43 -10.94 9.44
C SER A 158 13.10 -9.73 8.56
N CYS A 159 12.75 -8.60 9.18
CA CYS A 159 12.54 -7.32 8.49
C CYS A 159 13.82 -6.89 7.76
N GLN A 160 14.98 -6.92 8.41
CA GLN A 160 16.26 -6.56 7.78
C GLN A 160 16.49 -7.34 6.49
N ARG A 161 16.33 -8.67 6.53
CA ARG A 161 16.52 -9.54 5.35
C ARG A 161 15.57 -9.18 4.21
N ILE A 162 14.29 -8.93 4.51
CA ILE A 162 13.29 -8.52 3.51
C ILE A 162 13.69 -7.17 2.89
N MET A 163 14.17 -6.25 3.72
CA MET A 163 14.56 -4.92 3.31
C MET A 163 15.83 -4.91 2.45
N GLU A 164 16.80 -5.78 2.75
CA GLU A 164 17.98 -6.02 1.90
C GLU A 164 17.60 -6.57 0.53
N ILE A 165 16.59 -7.45 0.46
CA ILE A 165 16.03 -7.93 -0.80
C ILE A 165 15.40 -6.78 -1.59
N ILE A 166 14.59 -5.93 -0.95
CA ILE A 166 13.95 -4.77 -1.58
C ILE A 166 15.00 -3.76 -2.06
N ALA A 167 15.96 -3.41 -1.21
CA ALA A 167 17.05 -2.47 -1.50
C ALA A 167 17.92 -2.92 -2.69
N SER A 168 18.13 -4.23 -2.84
CA SER A 168 18.95 -4.80 -3.92
C SER A 168 18.18 -5.16 -5.19
N SER A 169 16.88 -4.85 -5.28
CA SER A 169 16.03 -5.23 -6.41
C SER A 169 15.46 -4.00 -7.12
N SER A 170 15.26 -4.10 -8.43
CA SER A 170 14.84 -2.96 -9.25
C SER A 170 13.34 -2.90 -9.54
N ASN A 171 12.61 -3.98 -9.28
CA ASN A 171 11.18 -4.09 -9.59
C ASN A 171 10.50 -5.22 -8.80
N ARG A 172 9.16 -5.26 -8.86
CA ARG A 172 8.31 -6.30 -8.27
C ARG A 172 8.78 -7.72 -8.56
N ARG A 173 9.05 -8.02 -9.83
CA ARG A 173 9.38 -9.39 -10.28
C ARG A 173 10.64 -9.89 -9.60
N GLU A 174 11.69 -9.06 -9.54
CA GLU A 174 12.94 -9.41 -8.85
C GLU A 174 12.74 -9.59 -7.34
N ILE A 175 11.96 -8.72 -6.70
CA ILE A 175 11.66 -8.85 -5.26
C ILE A 175 10.96 -10.18 -4.99
N LEU A 176 9.87 -10.47 -5.71
CA LEU A 176 9.12 -11.71 -5.52
C LEU A 176 9.94 -12.94 -5.87
N GLN A 177 10.82 -12.88 -6.88
CA GLN A 177 11.73 -13.97 -7.21
C GLN A 177 12.71 -14.26 -6.06
N LYS A 178 13.37 -13.24 -5.51
CA LYS A 178 14.30 -13.39 -4.38
C LYS A 178 13.59 -13.83 -3.10
N LEU A 179 12.42 -13.26 -2.80
CA LEU A 179 11.59 -13.71 -1.69
C LEU A 179 11.16 -15.16 -1.88
N GLY A 180 10.80 -15.58 -3.10
CA GLY A 180 10.34 -16.94 -3.40
C GLY A 180 11.42 -18.00 -3.26
N GLN A 181 12.70 -17.63 -3.35
CA GLN A 181 13.81 -18.53 -3.02
C GLN A 181 13.87 -18.88 -1.52
N ILE A 182 13.34 -18.01 -0.66
CA ILE A 182 13.37 -18.15 0.80
C ILE A 182 12.00 -18.62 1.32
N TYR A 183 10.91 -18.08 0.78
CA TYR A 183 9.52 -18.28 1.19
C TYR A 183 8.63 -18.71 0.01
N PRO A 184 8.90 -19.86 -0.62
CA PRO A 184 8.23 -20.25 -1.87
C PRO A 184 6.72 -20.37 -1.74
N ARG A 185 6.23 -20.92 -0.61
CA ARG A 185 4.79 -21.09 -0.37
C ARG A 185 4.09 -19.74 -0.16
N GLN A 186 4.75 -18.84 0.57
CA GLN A 186 4.22 -17.52 0.87
C GLN A 186 4.14 -16.64 -0.38
N VAL A 187 5.17 -16.69 -1.24
CA VAL A 187 5.13 -15.96 -2.51
C VAL A 187 4.07 -16.53 -3.44
N GLN A 188 3.88 -17.85 -3.48
CA GLN A 188 2.76 -18.44 -4.23
C GLN A 188 1.41 -17.93 -3.70
N GLN A 189 1.23 -17.89 -2.39
CA GLN A 189 -0.01 -17.38 -1.79
C GLN A 189 -0.24 -15.88 -2.07
N LEU A 190 0.81 -15.06 -2.05
CA LEU A 190 0.73 -13.64 -2.44
C LEU A 190 0.37 -13.47 -3.93
N ASP A 191 0.85 -14.35 -4.79
CA ASP A 191 0.52 -14.38 -6.22
C ASP A 191 -0.94 -14.79 -6.46
N ASP A 192 -1.41 -15.82 -5.73
CA ASP A 192 -2.81 -16.24 -5.77
C ASP A 192 -3.74 -15.10 -5.33
N TYR A 193 -3.41 -14.40 -4.24
CA TYR A 193 -4.13 -13.20 -3.82
C TYR A 193 -4.07 -12.06 -4.84
N PHE A 194 -2.94 -11.86 -5.52
CA PHE A 194 -2.83 -10.84 -6.55
C PHE A 194 -3.76 -11.12 -7.73
N LYS A 195 -3.81 -12.37 -8.21
CA LYS A 195 -4.70 -12.82 -9.29
C LYS A 195 -6.17 -12.75 -8.90
N GLU A 196 -6.51 -13.28 -7.73
CA GLU A 196 -7.90 -13.30 -7.26
C GLU A 196 -8.43 -11.89 -7.00
N TYR A 197 -7.59 -11.00 -6.47
CA TYR A 197 -8.02 -9.70 -5.98
C TYR A 197 -7.63 -8.53 -6.89
N THR A 198 -6.32 -8.34 -7.11
CA THR A 198 -5.83 -7.12 -7.75
C THR A 198 -6.15 -7.12 -9.24
N GLU A 199 -6.01 -8.27 -9.91
CA GLU A 199 -6.31 -8.39 -11.35
C GLU A 199 -7.79 -8.19 -11.67
N ASN A 200 -8.69 -8.24 -10.68
CA ASN A 200 -10.08 -7.83 -10.82
C ASN A 200 -10.30 -6.36 -10.42
N PHE A 201 -9.79 -5.95 -9.25
CA PHE A 201 -10.07 -4.63 -8.70
C PHE A 201 -9.44 -3.49 -9.52
N HIS A 202 -8.18 -3.64 -9.91
CA HIS A 202 -7.44 -2.55 -10.56
C HIS A 202 -7.96 -2.25 -11.97
N PRO A 203 -8.20 -3.25 -12.86
CA PRO A 203 -8.80 -2.98 -14.16
C PRO A 203 -10.22 -2.40 -14.05
N ALA A 204 -11.03 -2.88 -13.11
CA ALA A 204 -12.35 -2.29 -12.83
C ALA A 204 -12.23 -0.79 -12.50
N PHE A 205 -11.33 -0.43 -11.59
CA PHE A 205 -11.06 0.96 -11.23
C PHE A 205 -10.60 1.81 -12.43
N VAL A 206 -9.71 1.27 -13.27
CA VAL A 206 -9.21 1.97 -14.47
C VAL A 206 -10.35 2.25 -15.46
N GLU A 207 -11.24 1.28 -15.68
CA GLU A 207 -12.38 1.43 -16.58
C GLU A 207 -13.42 2.42 -16.02
N ILE A 208 -13.71 2.36 -14.71
CA ILE A 208 -14.56 3.34 -14.02
C ILE A 208 -14.00 4.76 -14.22
N LYS A 209 -12.69 4.94 -13.99
CA LYS A 209 -12.02 6.23 -14.17
C LYS A 209 -12.21 6.74 -15.59
N LYS A 210 -11.99 5.90 -16.60
CA LYS A 210 -12.14 6.25 -18.02
C LYS A 210 -13.57 6.69 -18.34
N ARG A 211 -14.57 5.87 -18.01
CA ARG A 211 -15.99 6.19 -18.30
C ARG A 211 -16.49 7.40 -17.53
N ALA A 212 -16.02 7.59 -16.29
CA ALA A 212 -16.36 8.75 -15.49
C ALA A 212 -15.79 10.08 -16.01
N MET A 213 -14.72 10.03 -16.82
CA MET A 213 -14.22 11.22 -17.52
C MET A 213 -15.05 11.56 -18.77
N GLU A 214 -15.74 10.56 -19.34
CA GLU A 214 -16.62 10.70 -20.50
C GLU A 214 -18.08 10.98 -20.10
N THR A 215 -18.43 10.79 -18.82
CA THR A 215 -19.78 10.92 -18.28
C THR A 215 -19.86 12.06 -17.26
N ASP A 216 -20.87 12.92 -17.38
CA ASP A 216 -21.15 13.95 -16.38
C ASP A 216 -21.83 13.33 -15.14
N LEU A 217 -21.02 12.87 -14.18
CA LEU A 217 -21.49 12.33 -12.90
C LEU A 217 -21.94 13.46 -11.98
N LYS A 218 -23.26 13.59 -11.77
CA LYS A 218 -23.87 14.70 -11.00
C LYS A 218 -24.12 14.36 -9.53
N SER A 219 -24.13 13.08 -9.20
CA SER A 219 -24.47 12.59 -7.88
C SER A 219 -23.69 11.32 -7.53
N TYR A 220 -23.71 10.97 -6.24
CA TYR A 220 -23.18 9.69 -5.76
C TYR A 220 -23.96 8.49 -6.32
N GLN A 221 -25.26 8.65 -6.60
CA GLN A 221 -26.08 7.61 -7.23
C GLN A 221 -25.62 7.32 -8.67
N ASP A 222 -25.19 8.34 -9.41
CA ASP A 222 -24.65 8.16 -10.75
C ASP A 222 -23.34 7.35 -10.72
N LEU A 223 -22.48 7.60 -9.71
CA LEU A 223 -21.25 6.85 -9.51
C LEU A 223 -21.52 5.38 -9.14
N ASP A 224 -22.39 5.11 -8.18
CA ASP A 224 -22.77 3.74 -7.77
C ASP A 224 -23.32 2.94 -8.95
N LYS A 225 -24.16 3.59 -9.78
CA LYS A 225 -24.69 3.00 -11.02
C LYS A 225 -23.57 2.70 -12.02
N LEU A 226 -22.67 3.66 -12.29
CA LEU A 226 -21.54 3.46 -13.20
C LEU A 226 -20.65 2.29 -12.76
N ILE A 227 -20.30 2.23 -11.48
CA ILE A 227 -19.47 1.16 -10.92
C ILE A 227 -20.16 -0.19 -11.11
N THR A 228 -21.44 -0.28 -10.77
CA THR A 228 -22.22 -1.51 -10.93
C THR A 228 -22.31 -1.95 -12.40
N GLU A 229 -22.45 -1.01 -13.33
CA GLU A 229 -22.46 -1.28 -14.77
C GLU A 229 -21.12 -1.80 -15.27
N VAL A 230 -20.00 -1.15 -14.90
CA VAL A 230 -18.66 -1.60 -15.27
C VAL A 230 -18.37 -2.99 -14.73
N VAL A 231 -18.63 -3.23 -13.44
CA VAL A 231 -18.37 -4.53 -12.81
C VAL A 231 -19.15 -5.65 -13.47
N LYS A 232 -20.42 -5.40 -13.85
CA LYS A 232 -21.26 -6.41 -14.52
C LYS A 232 -20.94 -6.63 -15.99
N GLN A 233 -20.66 -5.56 -16.74
CA GLN A 233 -20.44 -5.66 -18.19
C GLN A 233 -19.11 -6.32 -18.53
N GLU A 234 -18.07 -6.04 -17.72
CA GLU A 234 -16.72 -6.57 -17.91
C GLU A 234 -16.46 -7.87 -17.12
N ASP A 235 -17.49 -8.39 -16.42
CA ASP A 235 -17.44 -9.65 -15.66
C ASP A 235 -16.32 -9.71 -14.60
N TYR A 236 -16.09 -8.61 -13.88
CA TYR A 236 -15.09 -8.57 -12.81
C TYR A 236 -15.58 -9.31 -11.55
N ASP A 237 -14.78 -10.23 -11.02
CA ASP A 237 -15.09 -10.97 -9.79
C ASP A 237 -14.85 -10.12 -8.54
N LEU A 238 -15.84 -9.29 -8.19
CA LEU A 238 -15.80 -8.39 -7.04
C LEU A 238 -17.03 -8.56 -6.15
N ASN A 239 -16.79 -8.74 -4.84
CA ASN A 239 -17.85 -8.76 -3.85
C ASN A 239 -18.35 -7.35 -3.51
N LEU A 240 -19.47 -7.27 -2.77
CA LEU A 240 -20.10 -6.00 -2.39
C LEU A 240 -19.15 -5.04 -1.63
N ARG A 241 -18.20 -5.56 -0.85
CA ARG A 241 -17.24 -4.72 -0.12
C ARG A 241 -16.19 -4.14 -1.05
N GLN A 242 -15.70 -4.93 -2.00
CA GLN A 242 -14.78 -4.46 -3.04
C GLN A 242 -15.45 -3.41 -3.93
N ILE A 243 -16.73 -3.59 -4.27
CA ILE A 243 -17.50 -2.57 -5.00
C ILE A 243 -17.55 -1.25 -4.22
N LYS A 244 -17.80 -1.29 -2.91
CA LYS A 244 -17.74 -0.08 -2.06
C LYS A 244 -16.34 0.52 -1.94
N GLN A 245 -15.29 -0.30 -1.99
CA GLN A 245 -13.92 0.20 -2.05
C GLN A 245 -13.59 0.88 -3.38
N LEU A 246 -14.19 0.47 -4.50
CA LEU A 246 -14.03 1.18 -5.78
C LEU A 246 -14.54 2.62 -5.70
N GLU A 247 -15.65 2.84 -5.00
CA GLU A 247 -16.15 4.20 -4.72
C GLU A 247 -15.13 5.01 -3.91
N GLY A 248 -14.60 4.43 -2.83
CA GLY A 248 -13.58 5.06 -2.00
C GLY A 248 -12.32 5.43 -2.81
N ALA A 249 -11.86 4.51 -3.66
CA ALA A 249 -10.71 4.73 -4.54
C ALA A 249 -11.00 5.87 -5.53
N PHE A 250 -12.22 5.92 -6.07
CA PHE A 250 -12.64 6.97 -6.99
C PHE A 250 -12.72 8.35 -6.31
N LEU A 251 -13.19 8.43 -5.05
CA LEU A 251 -13.20 9.67 -4.28
C LEU A 251 -11.77 10.19 -4.06
N ILE A 252 -10.84 9.32 -3.68
CA ILE A 252 -9.42 9.66 -3.53
C ILE A 252 -8.83 10.12 -4.86
N PHE A 253 -9.13 9.41 -5.94
CA PHE A 253 -8.71 9.82 -7.28
C PHE A 253 -9.22 11.21 -7.65
N LYS A 254 -10.51 11.51 -7.44
CA LYS A 254 -11.07 12.84 -7.72
C LYS A 254 -10.39 13.94 -6.92
N GLU A 255 -10.21 13.72 -5.61
CA GLU A 255 -9.53 14.67 -4.73
C GLU A 255 -8.12 14.96 -5.27
N TYR A 256 -7.28 13.93 -5.39
CA TYR A 256 -5.86 14.12 -5.69
C TYR A 256 -5.53 14.36 -7.17
N SER A 257 -6.46 14.11 -8.09
CA SER A 257 -6.31 14.48 -9.51
C SER A 257 -6.73 15.92 -9.78
N SER A 258 -7.68 16.47 -9.01
CA SER A 258 -8.06 17.89 -9.13
C SER A 258 -6.90 18.83 -8.75
N PHE A 259 -6.07 18.43 -7.78
CA PHE A 259 -4.85 19.15 -7.40
C PHE A 259 -3.78 19.18 -8.50
N TRP A 260 -3.73 18.18 -9.39
CA TRP A 260 -2.82 18.16 -10.53
C TRP A 260 -3.15 19.23 -11.58
N CYS A 261 -4.43 19.54 -11.79
CA CYS A 261 -4.85 20.63 -12.67
C CYS A 261 -4.46 22.02 -12.11
N CYS A 262 -4.58 22.23 -10.80
CA CYS A 262 -4.25 23.52 -10.19
C CYS A 262 -2.74 23.83 -10.16
N LYS A 263 -1.88 22.82 -10.03
CA LYS A 263 -0.41 23.02 -10.09
C LYS A 263 0.13 23.22 -11.51
N THR A 264 -0.51 22.64 -12.53
CA THR A 264 -0.13 22.85 -13.93
C THR A 264 -0.64 24.17 -14.51
N ALA A 265 -1.66 24.78 -13.88
CA ALA A 265 -2.15 26.11 -14.23
C ALA A 265 -1.35 27.28 -13.61
N GLN A 266 -0.32 27.00 -12.81
CA GLN A 266 0.52 28.01 -12.14
C GLN A 266 2.01 27.99 -12.57
N ILE A 267 2.31 27.48 -13.77
CA ILE A 267 3.64 27.61 -14.41
C ILE A 267 3.52 28.41 -15.69
#